data_AF-A0A1M6YWN9-F1
#
_entry.id   AF-A0A1M6YWN9-F1
#
_cell.length_a   1.000
_cell.length_b   1.000
_cell.length_c   1.000
_cell.angle_alpha   90.00
_cell.angle_beta   90.00
_cell.angle_gamma   90.00
#
_symmetry.space_group_name_H-M   'P 1'
#
loop_
_entity.id
_entity.type
_entity.pdbx_description
1 polymer ?
#
loop_
_entity_poly.entity_id
_entity_poly.type
_entity_poly.pdbx_seq_one_letter_code
_entity_poly.pdbx_strand_id
1 'polypeptide(L)'
;MEQILDIQTSTQKIYKDKAIWVGTFLGGPLAAGYLIAENFKAFNDPTKVKKTWIYAIFATIVVFGGVFLIPDNVKIPNQIIPLIYTGIAYYLVQHFQGQNISKHISSGGQLHSWWRTITVGIIGLSITIIPIFGFALLADSTTNADVDIKKYGIMKHEIAFDKNNISESEVNKIADGLTRTTFFDEAVTKYVYTKKVNDDFEISISCDKSVTSNAEALQPLVQLRTELQGLFPNNKIVFNLVVDNLDNVIKRIE
;
A
#
# COMPACT_ATOMS: atom_id res chain seq x y z
N MET A 1 -49.05 -47.37 23.35
CA MET A 1 -47.59 -47.23 23.56
C MET A 1 -47.16 -46.03 22.74
N GLU A 2 -47.07 -44.86 23.37
CA GLU A 2 -46.63 -43.63 22.72
C GLU A 2 -45.14 -43.78 22.37
N GLN A 3 -44.82 -43.70 21.08
CA GLN A 3 -43.47 -43.71 20.59
C GLN A 3 -42.91 -42.30 20.76
N ILE A 4 -42.25 -42.05 21.89
CA ILE A 4 -41.52 -40.81 22.14
C ILE A 4 -40.38 -40.77 21.12
N LEU A 5 -40.52 -39.93 20.09
CA LEU A 5 -39.40 -39.60 19.21
C LEU A 5 -38.35 -38.88 20.04
N ASP A 6 -37.26 -39.55 20.37
CA ASP A 6 -36.03 -38.91 20.82
C ASP A 6 -35.53 -38.01 19.68
N ILE A 7 -35.89 -36.73 19.75
CA ILE A 7 -35.33 -35.72 18.86
C ILE A 7 -33.88 -35.55 19.30
N GLN A 8 -32.96 -36.29 18.67
CA GLN A 8 -31.53 -36.09 18.86
C GLN A 8 -31.16 -34.68 18.39
N THR A 9 -31.14 -33.72 19.32
CA THR A 9 -30.64 -32.38 19.07
C THR A 9 -29.16 -32.46 18.70
N SER A 10 -28.82 -32.03 17.49
CA SER A 10 -27.43 -31.92 17.03
C SER A 10 -26.62 -31.08 18.03
N THR A 11 -25.55 -31.67 18.58
CA THR A 11 -24.66 -30.99 19.54
C THR A 11 -23.75 -29.97 18.88
N GLN A 12 -23.67 -29.98 17.54
CA GLN A 12 -22.84 -29.06 16.77
C GLN A 12 -23.51 -27.69 16.66
N LYS A 13 -22.73 -26.63 16.89
CA LYS A 13 -23.19 -25.25 16.73
C LYS A 13 -22.95 -24.78 15.30
N ILE A 14 -23.85 -23.96 14.78
CA ILE A 14 -23.72 -23.35 13.45
C ILE A 14 -23.80 -21.81 13.53
N TYR A 15 -23.32 -21.15 12.49
CA TYR A 15 -23.58 -19.74 12.24
C TYR A 15 -24.83 -19.58 11.38
N LYS A 16 -25.74 -18.70 11.81
CA LYS A 16 -26.88 -18.29 10.99
C LYS A 16 -26.46 -17.25 9.94
N ASP A 17 -27.31 -17.06 8.94
CA ASP A 17 -27.06 -16.23 7.76
C ASP A 17 -26.65 -14.80 8.12
N LYS A 18 -27.34 -14.18 9.09
CA LYS A 18 -27.01 -12.82 9.57
C LYS A 18 -25.63 -12.75 10.24
N ALA A 19 -25.21 -13.80 10.94
CA ALA A 19 -23.88 -13.86 11.53
C ALA A 19 -22.81 -13.97 10.45
N ILE A 20 -23.07 -14.76 9.40
CA ILE A 20 -22.16 -14.86 8.26
C ILE A 20 -22.08 -13.53 7.50
N TRP A 21 -23.19 -12.84 7.29
CA TRP A 21 -23.22 -11.51 6.68
C TRP A 21 -22.32 -10.52 7.44
N VAL A 22 -22.55 -10.38 8.74
CA VAL A 22 -21.80 -9.42 9.57
C VAL A 22 -20.33 -9.80 9.68
N GLY A 23 -20.01 -11.07 9.91
CA GLY A 23 -18.63 -11.53 10.00
C GLY A 23 -17.87 -11.36 8.68
N THR A 24 -18.55 -11.59 7.55
CA THR A 24 -17.98 -11.35 6.21
C THR A 24 -17.74 -9.87 5.98
N PHE A 25 -18.74 -9.02 6.25
CA PHE A 25 -18.61 -7.58 6.06
C PHE A 25 -17.46 -6.98 6.90
N LEU A 26 -17.26 -7.50 8.12
CA LEU A 26 -16.20 -7.03 9.02
C LEU A 26 -14.81 -7.57 8.64
N GLY A 27 -14.72 -8.86 8.28
CA GLY A 27 -13.43 -9.56 8.14
C GLY A 27 -13.05 -9.98 6.72
N GLY A 28 -13.87 -9.65 5.72
CA GLY A 28 -13.64 -9.99 4.32
C GLY A 28 -13.91 -11.46 3.95
N PRO A 29 -13.50 -11.87 2.74
CA PRO A 29 -13.78 -13.20 2.21
C PRO A 29 -13.16 -14.35 3.02
N LEU A 30 -12.04 -14.14 3.73
CA LEU A 30 -11.48 -15.14 4.65
C LEU A 30 -12.40 -15.42 5.84
N ALA A 31 -12.98 -14.37 6.44
CA ALA A 31 -13.96 -14.54 7.52
C ALA A 31 -15.21 -15.27 7.02
N ALA A 32 -15.69 -14.93 5.81
CA ALA A 32 -16.76 -15.67 5.16
C ALA A 32 -16.42 -17.16 5.01
N GLY A 33 -15.21 -17.45 4.49
CA GLY A 33 -14.70 -18.81 4.33
C GLY A 33 -14.72 -19.62 5.62
N TYR A 34 -14.19 -19.06 6.71
CA TYR A 34 -14.20 -19.72 8.01
C TYR A 34 -15.62 -20.03 8.50
N LEU A 35 -16.52 -19.03 8.48
CA LEU A 35 -17.88 -19.18 9.01
C LEU A 35 -18.69 -20.20 8.21
N ILE A 36 -18.56 -20.18 6.88
CA ILE A 36 -19.21 -21.12 5.97
C ILE A 36 -18.63 -22.53 6.12
N ALA A 37 -17.31 -22.65 6.27
CA ALA A 37 -16.63 -23.93 6.46
C ALA A 37 -17.02 -24.59 7.79
N GLU A 38 -17.12 -23.82 8.89
CA GLU A 38 -17.58 -24.35 10.18
C GLU A 38 -19.02 -24.88 10.09
N ASN A 39 -19.89 -24.25 9.30
CA ASN A 39 -21.22 -24.79 9.03
C ASN A 39 -21.16 -26.12 8.26
N PHE A 40 -20.38 -26.21 7.18
CA PHE A 40 -20.25 -27.49 6.45
C PHE A 40 -19.65 -28.59 7.32
N LYS A 41 -18.74 -28.25 8.24
CA LYS A 41 -18.20 -29.17 9.23
C LYS A 41 -19.29 -29.67 10.19
N ALA A 42 -20.13 -28.77 10.70
CA ALA A 42 -21.27 -29.12 11.55
C ALA A 42 -22.33 -29.97 10.80
N PHE A 43 -22.47 -29.78 9.48
CA PHE A 43 -23.31 -30.59 8.61
C PHE A 43 -22.62 -31.86 8.06
N ASN A 44 -21.43 -32.20 8.57
CA ASN A 44 -20.66 -33.39 8.21
C ASN A 44 -20.33 -33.50 6.70
N ASP A 45 -19.98 -32.38 6.06
CA ASP A 45 -19.58 -32.31 4.64
C ASP A 45 -18.11 -31.84 4.50
N PRO A 46 -17.12 -32.71 4.80
CA PRO A 46 -15.69 -32.34 4.80
C PRO A 46 -15.16 -31.97 3.40
N THR A 47 -15.78 -32.46 2.34
CA THR A 47 -15.42 -32.11 0.96
C THR A 47 -15.72 -30.64 0.70
N LYS A 48 -16.88 -30.14 1.13
CA LYS A 48 -17.21 -28.72 1.01
C LYS A 48 -16.37 -27.84 1.92
N VAL A 49 -15.99 -28.30 3.12
CA VAL A 49 -15.05 -27.56 4.00
C VAL A 49 -13.76 -27.19 3.25
N LYS A 50 -13.12 -28.16 2.59
CA LYS A 50 -11.87 -27.91 1.84
C LYS A 50 -12.09 -26.95 0.67
N LYS A 51 -13.16 -27.15 -0.10
CA LYS A 51 -13.49 -26.27 -1.23
C LYS A 51 -13.78 -24.84 -0.79
N THR A 52 -14.50 -24.65 0.32
CA THR A 52 -14.78 -23.33 0.89
C THR A 52 -13.50 -22.57 1.21
N TRP A 53 -12.52 -23.21 1.84
CA TRP A 53 -11.23 -22.57 2.12
C TRP A 53 -10.47 -22.18 0.84
N ILE A 54 -10.42 -23.07 -0.15
CA ILE A 54 -9.78 -22.77 -1.45
C ILE A 54 -10.41 -21.54 -2.10
N TYR A 55 -11.75 -21.50 -2.18
CA TYR A 55 -12.46 -20.37 -2.77
C TYR A 55 -12.32 -19.09 -1.94
N ALA A 56 -12.30 -19.17 -0.62
CA ALA A 56 -12.13 -18.01 0.25
C ALA A 56 -10.73 -17.38 0.11
N ILE A 57 -9.69 -18.21 0.05
CA ILE A 57 -8.30 -17.74 -0.17
C ILE A 57 -8.20 -17.12 -1.56
N PHE A 58 -8.70 -17.79 -2.60
CA PHE A 58 -8.70 -17.26 -3.95
C PHE A 58 -9.46 -15.95 -4.07
N ALA A 59 -10.68 -15.86 -3.51
CA ALA A 59 -11.47 -14.64 -3.48
C ALA A 59 -10.77 -13.50 -2.74
N THR A 60 -10.06 -13.81 -1.64
CA THR A 60 -9.28 -12.81 -0.90
C THR A 60 -8.16 -12.24 -1.76
N ILE A 61 -7.39 -13.09 -2.43
CA ILE A 61 -6.32 -12.66 -3.34
C ILE A 61 -6.90 -11.81 -4.49
N VAL A 62 -8.00 -12.24 -5.10
CA VAL A 62 -8.63 -11.52 -6.21
C VAL A 62 -9.19 -10.17 -5.76
N VAL A 63 -9.91 -10.12 -4.64
CA VAL A 63 -10.53 -8.89 -4.14
C VAL A 63 -9.45 -7.88 -3.73
N PHE A 64 -8.50 -8.27 -2.89
CA PHE A 64 -7.49 -7.34 -2.39
C PHE A 64 -6.42 -7.05 -3.44
N GLY A 65 -5.99 -8.03 -4.22
CA GLY A 65 -5.09 -7.80 -5.36
C GLY A 65 -5.71 -6.91 -6.43
N GLY A 66 -7.02 -7.07 -6.68
CA GLY A 66 -7.78 -6.22 -7.59
C GLY A 66 -7.85 -4.76 -7.13
N VAL A 67 -7.92 -4.49 -5.82
CA VAL A 67 -7.89 -3.12 -5.28
C VAL A 67 -6.61 -2.38 -5.67
N PHE A 68 -5.46 -3.05 -5.62
CA PHE A 68 -4.18 -2.44 -6.02
C PHE A 68 -4.06 -2.14 -7.52
N LEU A 69 -4.94 -2.71 -8.36
CA LEU A 69 -4.99 -2.44 -9.79
C LEU A 69 -5.93 -1.28 -10.15
N ILE A 70 -6.68 -0.73 -9.18
CA ILE A 70 -7.57 0.40 -9.40
C ILE A 70 -6.72 1.67 -9.52
N PRO A 71 -6.77 2.40 -10.66
CA PRO A 71 -6.02 3.64 -10.80
C PRO A 71 -6.55 4.75 -9.87
N ASP A 72 -5.67 5.63 -9.40
CA ASP A 72 -5.99 6.69 -8.42
C ASP A 72 -7.07 7.69 -8.88
N ASN A 73 -7.28 7.81 -10.20
CA ASN A 73 -8.31 8.69 -10.76
C ASN A 73 -9.73 8.11 -10.65
N VAL A 74 -9.89 6.83 -10.30
CA VAL A 74 -11.19 6.17 -10.14
C VAL A 74 -11.64 6.23 -8.68
N LYS A 75 -12.68 7.03 -8.41
CA LYS A 75 -13.26 7.13 -7.06
C LYS A 75 -14.39 6.11 -6.87
N ILE A 76 -14.07 4.99 -6.22
CA ILE A 76 -15.06 3.99 -5.80
C ILE A 76 -15.38 4.20 -4.32
N PRO A 77 -16.66 4.32 -3.91
CA PRO A 77 -17.01 4.40 -2.50
C PRO A 77 -16.54 3.16 -1.73
N ASN A 78 -15.90 3.36 -0.58
CA ASN A 78 -15.22 2.31 0.20
C ASN A 78 -16.13 1.15 0.64
N GLN A 79 -17.44 1.35 0.67
CA GLN A 79 -18.41 0.33 1.07
C GLN A 79 -18.83 -0.60 -0.08
N ILE A 80 -18.64 -0.21 -1.34
CA ILE A 80 -19.15 -0.97 -2.50
C ILE A 80 -18.49 -2.35 -2.58
N ILE A 81 -17.15 -2.41 -2.50
CA ILE A 81 -16.41 -3.67 -2.57
C ILE A 81 -16.81 -4.61 -1.42
N PRO A 82 -16.83 -4.15 -0.14
CA PRO A 82 -17.39 -4.91 0.97
C PRO A 82 -18.79 -5.45 0.77
N LEU A 83 -19.70 -4.62 0.29
CA LEU A 83 -21.09 -5.01 0.07
C LEU A 83 -21.20 -6.07 -1.03
N ILE A 84 -20.41 -5.98 -2.10
CA ILE A 84 -20.42 -6.96 -3.20
C ILE A 84 -19.97 -8.33 -2.70
N TYR A 85 -18.79 -8.47 -2.10
CA TYR A 85 -18.33 -9.79 -1.67
C TYR A 85 -19.19 -10.36 -0.53
N THR A 86 -19.76 -9.49 0.32
CA THR A 86 -20.68 -9.92 1.38
C THR A 86 -22.00 -10.43 0.80
N GLY A 87 -22.54 -9.73 -0.20
CA GLY A 87 -23.72 -10.15 -0.95
C GLY A 87 -23.53 -11.51 -1.61
N ILE A 88 -22.39 -11.71 -2.25
CA ILE A 88 -22.03 -13.00 -2.87
C ILE A 88 -21.94 -14.10 -1.80
N ALA A 89 -21.22 -13.86 -0.70
CA ALA A 89 -21.08 -14.84 0.38
C ALA A 89 -22.43 -15.25 0.97
N TYR A 90 -23.31 -14.28 1.20
CA TYR A 90 -24.67 -14.52 1.69
C TYR A 90 -25.51 -15.33 0.70
N TYR A 91 -25.46 -14.99 -0.58
CA TYR A 91 -26.14 -15.76 -1.62
C TYR A 91 -25.66 -17.22 -1.62
N LEU A 92 -24.34 -17.46 -1.54
CA LEU A 92 -23.78 -18.81 -1.48
C LEU A 92 -24.24 -19.57 -0.24
N VAL A 93 -24.32 -18.93 0.93
CA VAL A 93 -24.87 -19.53 2.15
C VAL A 93 -26.32 -19.95 1.95
N GLN A 94 -27.15 -19.05 1.43
CA GLN A 94 -28.57 -19.36 1.20
C GLN A 94 -28.72 -20.54 0.22
N HIS A 95 -27.95 -20.51 -0.86
CA HIS A 95 -27.99 -21.54 -1.90
C HIS A 95 -27.52 -22.92 -1.41
N PHE A 96 -26.40 -22.98 -0.68
CA PHE A 96 -25.78 -24.26 -0.31
C PHE A 96 -26.11 -24.77 1.11
N GLN A 97 -26.49 -23.87 2.03
CA GLN A 97 -26.67 -24.18 3.45
C GLN A 97 -28.05 -23.77 3.99
N GLY A 98 -28.83 -22.95 3.27
CA GLY A 98 -30.08 -22.36 3.79
C GLY A 98 -31.09 -23.39 4.31
N GLN A 99 -31.28 -24.50 3.59
CA GLN A 99 -32.17 -25.59 4.03
C GLN A 99 -31.65 -26.28 5.30
N ASN A 100 -30.36 -26.58 5.37
CA ASN A 100 -29.74 -27.22 6.54
C ASN A 100 -29.75 -26.31 7.77
N ILE A 101 -29.48 -25.02 7.57
CA ILE A 101 -29.55 -24.00 8.64
C ILE A 101 -30.98 -23.91 9.17
N SER A 102 -31.98 -23.83 8.28
CA SER A 102 -33.40 -23.76 8.66
C SER A 102 -33.84 -25.00 9.43
N LYS A 103 -33.46 -26.20 8.93
CA LYS A 103 -33.74 -27.47 9.61
C LYS A 103 -33.11 -27.51 11.01
N HIS A 104 -31.83 -27.16 11.13
CA HIS A 104 -31.10 -27.13 12.40
C HIS A 104 -31.74 -26.19 13.42
N ILE A 105 -32.17 -24.99 13.00
CA ILE A 105 -32.85 -24.03 13.87
C ILE A 105 -34.23 -24.56 14.28
N SER A 106 -35.01 -25.09 13.32
CA SER A 106 -36.36 -25.62 13.60
C SER A 106 -36.35 -26.84 14.53
N SER A 107 -35.27 -27.62 14.54
CA SER A 107 -35.09 -28.74 15.47
C SER A 107 -34.49 -28.33 16.82
N GLY A 108 -34.44 -27.04 17.16
CA GLY A 108 -33.88 -26.56 18.42
C GLY A 108 -32.34 -26.61 18.51
N GLY A 109 -31.66 -26.70 17.36
CA GLY A 109 -30.20 -26.75 17.29
C GLY A 109 -29.55 -25.45 17.75
N GLN A 110 -28.35 -25.58 18.33
CA GLN A 110 -27.63 -24.45 18.92
C GLN A 110 -26.90 -23.60 17.87
N LEU A 111 -26.79 -22.29 18.14
CA LEU A 111 -26.07 -21.33 17.31
C LEU A 111 -24.81 -20.82 18.02
N HIS A 112 -23.82 -20.41 17.24
CA HIS A 112 -22.70 -19.63 17.76
C HIS A 112 -23.14 -18.23 18.20
N SER A 113 -22.46 -17.69 19.22
CA SER A 113 -22.71 -16.36 19.74
C SER A 113 -22.19 -15.26 18.80
N TRP A 114 -22.81 -14.09 18.88
CA TRP A 114 -22.38 -12.90 18.13
C TRP A 114 -20.94 -12.48 18.45
N TRP A 115 -20.50 -12.66 19.70
CA TRP A 115 -19.12 -12.34 20.08
C TRP A 115 -18.10 -13.15 19.26
N ARG A 116 -18.35 -14.46 19.11
CA ARG A 116 -17.48 -15.31 18.28
C ARG A 116 -17.46 -14.86 16.83
N THR A 117 -18.60 -14.44 16.28
CA THR A 117 -18.69 -13.89 14.91
C THR A 117 -17.84 -12.63 14.76
N ILE A 118 -17.92 -11.70 15.72
CA ILE A 118 -17.12 -10.47 15.72
C ILE A 118 -15.62 -10.81 15.81
N THR A 119 -15.24 -11.73 16.72
CA THR A 119 -13.85 -12.17 16.85
C THR A 119 -13.31 -12.77 15.55
N VAL A 120 -14.09 -13.63 14.89
CA VAL A 120 -13.69 -14.19 13.58
C VAL A 120 -13.52 -13.09 12.54
N GLY A 121 -14.42 -12.10 12.50
CA GLY A 121 -14.31 -10.95 11.61
C GLY A 121 -13.02 -10.16 11.85
N ILE A 122 -12.70 -9.86 13.12
CA ILE A 122 -11.46 -9.15 13.49
C ILE A 122 -10.22 -9.97 13.10
N ILE A 123 -10.22 -11.29 13.34
CA ILE A 123 -9.09 -12.15 12.94
C ILE A 123 -8.91 -12.13 11.41
N GLY A 124 -10.01 -12.26 10.65
CA GLY A 124 -9.96 -12.18 9.19
C GLY A 124 -9.42 -10.84 8.70
N LEU A 125 -9.87 -9.74 9.31
CA LEU A 125 -9.39 -8.40 9.03
C LEU A 125 -7.90 -8.23 9.35
N SER A 126 -7.43 -8.74 10.49
CA SER A 126 -6.02 -8.67 10.87
C SER A 126 -5.14 -9.46 9.90
N ILE A 127 -5.57 -10.64 9.46
CA ILE A 127 -4.84 -11.47 8.50
C ILE A 127 -4.67 -10.75 7.15
N THR A 128 -5.62 -9.89 6.75
CA THR A 128 -5.51 -9.14 5.49
C THR A 128 -4.75 -7.82 5.66
N ILE A 129 -5.01 -7.07 6.73
CA ILE A 129 -4.38 -5.75 6.94
C ILE A 129 -2.89 -5.88 7.30
N ILE A 130 -2.51 -6.82 8.17
CA ILE A 130 -1.12 -6.90 8.65
C ILE A 130 -0.12 -7.10 7.50
N PRO A 131 -0.32 -8.04 6.55
CA PRO A 131 0.60 -8.18 5.42
C PRO A 131 0.62 -6.96 4.51
N ILE A 132 -0.54 -6.33 4.25
CA ILE A 132 -0.62 -5.12 3.42
C ILE A 132 0.19 -3.99 4.06
N PHE A 133 -0.04 -3.74 5.34
CA PHE A 133 0.65 -2.70 6.08
C PHE A 133 2.15 -3.00 6.24
N GLY A 134 2.51 -4.26 6.51
CA GLY A 134 3.89 -4.70 6.56
C GLY A 134 4.60 -4.50 5.23
N PHE A 135 3.96 -4.84 4.11
CA PHE A 135 4.52 -4.57 2.78
C PHE A 135 4.69 -3.08 2.52
N ALA A 136 3.70 -2.25 2.85
CA ALA A 136 3.77 -0.80 2.68
C ALA A 136 4.94 -0.17 3.47
N LEU A 137 5.08 -0.53 4.76
CA LEU A 137 6.18 -0.03 5.59
C LEU A 137 7.56 -0.47 5.08
N LEU A 138 7.68 -1.71 4.60
CA LEU A 138 8.93 -2.21 4.05
C LEU A 138 9.25 -1.58 2.68
N ALA A 139 8.24 -1.28 1.86
CA ALA A 139 8.42 -0.59 0.59
C ALA A 139 9.01 0.81 0.80
N ASP A 140 8.45 1.59 1.74
CA ASP A 140 8.96 2.92 2.09
C ASP A 140 10.39 2.86 2.66
N SER A 141 10.71 1.80 3.41
CA SER A 141 12.05 1.61 3.98
C SER A 141 13.13 1.36 2.91
N THR A 142 12.75 0.89 1.72
CA THR A 142 13.71 0.63 0.63
C THR A 142 13.99 1.86 -0.25
N THR A 143 13.14 2.89 -0.20
CA THR A 143 13.27 4.12 -0.99
C THR A 143 13.78 5.32 -0.21
N ASN A 144 13.77 5.27 1.13
CA ASN A 144 14.37 6.32 1.95
C ASN A 144 15.90 6.21 1.89
N ALA A 145 16.51 6.99 1.00
CA ALA A 145 17.91 7.40 1.12
C ALA A 145 18.17 7.81 2.58
N ASP A 146 19.32 7.43 3.14
CA ASP A 146 19.72 7.88 4.47
C ASP A 146 20.24 9.32 4.29
N VAL A 147 19.28 10.25 4.24
CA VAL A 147 19.52 11.63 3.84
C VAL A 147 20.13 12.40 4.99
N ASP A 148 21.32 12.96 4.77
CA ASP A 148 21.92 13.96 5.64
C ASP A 148 21.86 15.35 4.98
N ILE A 149 21.96 16.42 5.77
CA ILE A 149 21.81 17.81 5.30
C ILE A 149 23.01 18.64 5.75
N LYS A 150 23.71 19.22 4.78
CA LYS A 150 24.76 20.22 5.05
C LYS A 150 24.34 21.61 4.62
N LYS A 151 24.73 22.59 5.43
CA LYS A 151 24.41 24.01 5.23
C LYS A 151 25.65 24.81 4.85
N TYR A 152 25.52 25.69 3.87
CA TYR A 152 26.64 26.44 3.29
C TYR A 152 26.34 27.94 3.19
N GLY A 153 27.37 28.76 3.39
CA GLY A 153 27.29 30.22 3.29
C GLY A 153 26.44 30.90 4.36
N ILE A 154 26.30 32.22 4.25
CA ILE A 154 25.54 33.06 5.20
C ILE A 154 24.04 32.75 5.11
N MET A 155 23.54 32.54 3.89
CA MET A 155 22.15 32.19 3.61
C MET A 155 21.77 30.75 3.99
N LYS A 156 22.74 29.96 4.49
CA LYS A 156 22.57 28.56 4.91
C LYS A 156 21.91 27.71 3.82
N HIS A 157 22.41 27.80 2.58
CA HIS A 157 21.96 26.93 1.48
C HIS A 157 22.10 25.47 1.90
N GLU A 158 21.13 24.64 1.55
CA GLU A 158 21.08 23.26 2.00
C GLU A 158 21.35 22.31 0.84
N ILE A 159 22.30 21.39 1.05
CA ILE A 159 22.45 20.19 0.22
C ILE A 159 22.03 19.01 1.07
N ALA A 160 20.88 18.42 0.72
CA ALA A 160 20.44 17.13 1.20
C ALA A 160 21.10 16.04 0.33
N PHE A 161 21.63 14.97 0.92
CA PHE A 161 22.31 13.92 0.16
C PHE A 161 22.22 12.54 0.79
N ASP A 162 22.26 11.49 -0.04
CA ASP A 162 22.22 10.10 0.39
C ASP A 162 23.61 9.63 0.85
N LYS A 163 23.81 9.56 2.18
CA LYS A 163 25.11 9.22 2.76
C LYS A 163 25.56 7.78 2.43
N ASN A 164 24.67 6.94 1.89
CA ASN A 164 25.02 5.59 1.47
C ASN A 164 25.85 5.56 0.17
N ASN A 165 25.75 6.61 -0.67
CA ASN A 165 26.40 6.60 -1.99
C ASN A 165 27.32 7.80 -2.26
N ILE A 166 27.18 8.91 -1.54
CA ILE A 166 28.03 10.09 -1.72
C ILE A 166 28.68 10.52 -0.40
N SER A 167 29.97 10.82 -0.44
CA SER A 167 30.72 11.28 0.73
C SER A 167 30.51 12.77 1.00
N GLU A 168 30.63 13.19 2.25
CA GLU A 168 30.58 14.61 2.62
C GLU A 168 31.62 15.47 1.90
N SER A 169 32.78 14.90 1.57
CA SER A 169 33.84 15.60 0.83
C SER A 169 33.41 15.91 -0.61
N GLU A 170 32.72 14.97 -1.26
CA GLU A 170 32.13 15.19 -2.58
C GLU A 170 31.00 16.23 -2.52
N VAL A 171 30.14 16.17 -1.50
CA VAL A 171 29.08 17.17 -1.27
C VAL A 171 29.67 18.56 -1.07
N ASN A 172 30.75 18.70 -0.29
CA ASN A 172 31.43 19.97 -0.10
C ASN A 172 31.99 20.53 -1.43
N LYS A 173 32.56 19.68 -2.28
CA LYS A 173 33.05 20.11 -3.61
C LYS A 173 31.90 20.60 -4.50
N ILE A 174 30.74 19.96 -4.42
CA ILE A 174 29.54 20.38 -5.16
C ILE A 174 29.07 21.74 -4.63
N ALA A 175 29.03 21.94 -3.31
CA ALA A 175 28.71 23.23 -2.71
C ALA A 175 29.68 24.34 -3.15
N ASP A 176 30.98 24.06 -3.18
CA ASP A 176 31.99 25.00 -3.67
C ASP A 176 31.74 25.37 -5.14
N GLY A 177 31.39 24.39 -5.97
CA GLY A 177 31.02 24.60 -7.37
C GLY A 177 29.79 25.48 -7.52
N LEU A 178 28.70 25.16 -6.81
CA LEU A 178 27.46 25.94 -6.82
C LEU A 178 27.67 27.38 -6.30
N THR A 179 28.61 27.58 -5.39
CA THR A 179 28.99 28.91 -4.90
C THR A 179 29.78 29.68 -5.96
N ARG A 180 30.74 29.03 -6.63
CA ARG A 180 31.56 29.64 -7.70
C ARG A 180 30.74 30.05 -8.92
N THR A 181 29.70 29.29 -9.25
CA THR A 181 28.77 29.59 -10.34
C THR A 181 27.66 30.57 -9.92
N THR A 182 27.76 31.18 -8.73
CA THR A 182 26.79 32.15 -8.18
C THR A 182 25.38 31.59 -7.96
N PHE A 183 25.20 30.27 -8.01
CA PHE A 183 23.91 29.66 -7.71
C PHE A 183 23.60 29.71 -6.20
N PHE A 184 24.61 29.44 -5.37
CA PHE A 184 24.59 29.72 -3.94
C PHE A 184 25.01 31.19 -3.72
N ASP A 185 24.05 32.08 -3.92
CA ASP A 185 24.19 33.53 -3.76
C ASP A 185 23.74 34.02 -2.37
N GLU A 186 24.02 35.28 -2.06
CA GLU A 186 23.55 35.90 -0.81
C GLU A 186 22.13 36.48 -0.90
N ALA A 187 21.39 36.20 -1.99
CA ALA A 187 20.06 36.78 -2.21
C ALA A 187 18.94 35.90 -1.66
N VAL A 188 19.00 34.59 -1.89
CA VAL A 188 17.95 33.66 -1.44
C VAL A 188 18.53 32.29 -1.09
N THR A 189 18.08 31.72 0.04
CA THR A 189 18.43 30.36 0.42
C THR A 189 18.00 29.38 -0.66
N LYS A 190 18.92 28.50 -1.06
CA LYS A 190 18.70 27.48 -2.09
C LYS A 190 18.72 26.11 -1.42
N TYR A 191 17.95 25.20 -2.01
CA TYR A 191 17.81 23.82 -1.55
C TYR A 191 18.09 22.90 -2.73
N VAL A 192 19.00 21.96 -2.54
CA VAL A 192 19.43 21.02 -3.58
C VAL A 192 19.48 19.64 -2.96
N TYR A 193 19.04 18.63 -3.71
CA TYR A 193 19.28 17.23 -3.35
C TYR A 193 20.38 16.66 -4.25
N THR A 194 21.30 15.88 -3.71
CA THR A 194 22.38 15.28 -4.48
C THR A 194 22.55 13.81 -4.12
N LYS A 195 22.74 12.98 -5.14
CA LYS A 195 23.15 11.57 -4.96
C LYS A 195 24.23 11.22 -5.97
N LYS A 196 25.04 10.22 -5.63
CA LYS A 196 25.99 9.63 -6.56
C LYS A 196 25.40 8.34 -7.13
N VAL A 197 25.39 8.21 -8.45
CA VAL A 197 24.91 7.02 -9.15
C VAL A 197 26.07 6.48 -9.97
N ASN A 198 26.58 5.31 -9.58
CA ASN A 198 27.87 4.77 -10.05
C ASN A 198 29.01 5.76 -9.72
N ASP A 199 29.46 6.53 -10.71
CA ASP A 199 30.46 7.59 -10.55
C ASP A 199 29.94 8.98 -10.96
N ASP A 200 28.67 9.09 -11.34
CA ASP A 200 28.06 10.34 -11.77
C ASP A 200 27.30 11.02 -10.63
N PHE A 201 27.25 12.34 -10.64
CA PHE A 201 26.49 13.12 -9.67
C PHE A 201 25.15 13.54 -10.27
N GLU A 202 24.06 13.08 -9.65
CA GLU A 202 22.72 13.56 -9.95
C GLU A 202 22.32 14.62 -8.93
N ILE A 203 22.12 15.84 -9.41
CA ILE A 203 21.81 17.03 -8.63
C ILE A 203 20.38 17.45 -8.97
N SER A 204 19.49 17.41 -7.99
CA SER A 204 18.07 17.75 -8.16
C SER A 204 17.81 19.17 -7.64
N ILE A 205 17.27 20.00 -8.53
CA ILE A 205 16.98 21.43 -8.27
C ILE A 205 15.48 21.66 -8.42
N SER A 206 14.86 22.22 -7.38
CA SER A 206 13.46 22.61 -7.44
C SER A 206 13.28 23.81 -8.37
N CYS A 207 12.27 23.75 -9.24
CA CYS A 207 11.95 24.83 -10.17
C CYS A 207 10.44 24.92 -10.41
N ASP A 208 10.03 25.99 -11.09
CA ASP A 208 8.65 26.13 -11.56
C ASP A 208 8.42 25.30 -12.83
N LYS A 209 7.19 24.78 -12.99
CA LYS A 209 6.79 23.99 -14.17
C LYS A 209 6.95 24.78 -15.48
N SER A 210 6.95 26.11 -15.45
CA SER A 210 7.17 26.99 -16.60
C SER A 210 8.48 26.71 -17.34
N VAL A 211 9.50 26.15 -16.67
CA VAL A 211 10.79 25.80 -17.28
C VAL A 211 10.66 24.76 -18.40
N THR A 212 9.59 23.96 -18.39
CA THR A 212 9.32 22.99 -19.48
C THR A 212 8.86 23.65 -20.78
N SER A 213 8.24 24.83 -20.68
CA SER A 213 7.61 25.52 -21.82
C SER A 213 8.36 26.78 -22.24
N ASN A 214 9.28 27.28 -21.39
CA ASN A 214 10.06 28.48 -21.64
C ASN A 214 11.56 28.15 -21.74
N ALA A 215 12.09 28.19 -22.97
CA ALA A 215 13.50 27.92 -23.25
C ALA A 215 14.46 28.93 -22.58
N GLU A 216 14.04 30.18 -22.38
CA GLU A 216 14.83 31.22 -21.70
C GLU A 216 14.98 30.93 -20.21
N ALA A 217 13.91 30.43 -19.56
CA ALA A 217 13.95 30.04 -18.16
C ALA A 217 14.87 28.82 -17.90
N LEU A 218 15.10 28.00 -18.93
CA LEU A 218 15.98 26.83 -18.86
C LEU A 218 17.47 27.19 -19.02
N GLN A 219 17.81 28.25 -19.77
CA GLN A 219 19.20 28.57 -20.12
C GLN A 219 20.12 28.76 -18.89
N PRO A 220 19.73 29.50 -17.83
CA PRO A 220 20.59 29.66 -16.67
C PRO A 220 20.94 28.33 -15.99
N LEU A 221 20.01 27.37 -15.98
CA LEU A 221 20.22 26.04 -15.39
C LEU A 221 21.12 25.16 -16.26
N VAL A 222 21.01 25.28 -17.59
CA VAL A 222 21.91 24.61 -18.54
C VAL A 222 23.33 25.15 -18.43
N GLN A 223 23.48 26.47 -18.33
CA GLN A 223 24.78 27.12 -18.14
C GLN A 223 25.39 26.69 -16.80
N LEU A 224 24.63 26.78 -15.71
CA LEU A 224 25.05 26.35 -14.39
C LEU A 224 25.56 24.90 -14.40
N ARG A 225 24.81 23.98 -15.00
CA ARG A 225 25.22 22.58 -15.15
C ARG A 225 26.54 22.46 -15.91
N THR A 226 26.68 23.21 -17.00
CA THR A 226 27.88 23.17 -17.87
C THR A 226 29.12 23.69 -17.14
N GLU A 227 28.99 24.78 -16.40
CA GLU A 227 30.08 25.31 -15.57
C GLU A 227 30.46 24.35 -14.46
N LEU A 228 29.46 23.74 -13.79
CA LEU A 228 29.71 22.74 -12.76
C LEU A 228 30.39 21.49 -13.35
N GLN A 229 29.99 21.04 -14.54
CA GLN A 229 30.64 19.91 -15.25
C GLN A 229 32.14 20.15 -15.46
N GLY A 230 32.56 21.40 -15.72
CA GLY A 230 33.97 21.76 -15.84
C GLY A 230 34.80 21.54 -14.57
N LEU A 231 34.16 21.56 -13.39
CA LEU A 231 34.81 21.30 -12.10
C LEU A 231 34.97 19.82 -11.78
N PHE A 232 34.22 18.96 -12.46
CA PHE A 232 34.20 17.50 -12.28
C PHE A 232 34.51 16.78 -13.60
N PRO A 233 35.73 16.89 -14.15
CA PRO A 233 36.04 16.33 -15.48
C PRO A 233 35.96 14.80 -15.57
N ASN A 234 36.03 14.11 -14.42
CA ASN A 234 36.02 12.65 -14.34
C ASN A 234 34.65 12.07 -13.95
N ASN A 235 33.65 12.92 -13.70
CA ASN A 235 32.32 12.51 -13.25
C ASN A 235 31.27 13.25 -14.08
N LYS A 236 30.23 12.57 -14.57
CA LYS A 236 29.14 13.30 -15.24
C LYS A 236 28.31 14.03 -14.20
N ILE A 237 27.99 15.29 -14.47
CA ILE A 237 27.01 16.07 -13.70
C ILE A 237 25.68 15.99 -14.42
N VAL A 238 24.64 15.56 -13.73
CA VAL A 238 23.27 15.52 -14.28
C VAL A 238 22.38 16.39 -13.41
N PHE A 239 21.65 17.32 -14.03
CA PHE A 239 20.64 18.10 -13.32
C PHE A 239 19.25 17.50 -13.55
N ASN A 240 18.57 17.17 -12.46
CA ASN A 240 17.16 16.82 -12.46
C ASN A 240 16.36 18.03 -11.98
N LEU A 241 15.58 18.63 -12.88
CA LEU A 241 14.67 19.72 -12.53
C LEU A 241 13.37 19.13 -12.02
N VAL A 242 13.02 19.44 -10.77
CA VAL A 242 11.90 18.80 -10.05
C VAL A 242 10.83 19.81 -9.65
N VAL A 243 9.58 19.36 -9.60
CA VAL A 243 8.41 20.14 -9.16
C VAL A 243 7.69 19.36 -8.07
N ASP A 244 7.35 20.01 -6.95
CA ASP A 244 6.66 19.44 -5.77
C ASP A 244 7.46 18.39 -4.96
N ASN A 245 8.05 17.37 -5.61
CA ASN A 245 8.84 16.32 -4.96
C ASN A 245 10.00 15.82 -5.85
N LEU A 246 10.94 15.06 -5.26
CA LEU A 246 12.14 14.56 -5.96
C LEU A 246 11.84 13.56 -7.09
N ASP A 247 10.71 12.86 -7.03
CA ASP A 247 10.33 11.85 -8.01
C ASP A 247 9.72 12.46 -9.28
N ASN A 248 9.17 13.68 -9.17
CA ASN A 248 8.56 14.40 -10.28
C ASN A 248 9.61 15.23 -11.05
N VAL A 249 10.51 14.53 -11.76
CA VAL A 249 11.51 15.14 -12.64
C VAL A 249 10.84 15.59 -13.94
N ILE A 250 10.72 16.90 -14.12
CA ILE A 250 10.10 17.50 -15.32
C ILE A 250 11.09 17.69 -16.47
N LYS A 251 12.40 17.77 -16.17
CA LYS A 251 13.46 17.89 -17.17
C LYS A 251 14.78 17.36 -16.62
N ARG A 252 15.51 16.63 -17.46
CA ARG A 252 16.88 16.17 -17.20
C ARG A 252 17.86 16.92 -18.12
N ILE A 253 18.94 17.45 -17.55
CA ILE A 253 20.00 18.15 -18.28
C ILE A 253 21.30 17.36 -18.11
N GLU A 254 21.92 17.00 -19.22
CA GLU A 254 23.10 16.14 -19.33
C GLU A 254 24.18 16.70 -20.25
#